data_AF-A0A948FRV1-F1
#
_entry.id   AF-A0A948FRV1-F1
#
_cell.length_a   1.000
_cell.length_b   1.000
_cell.length_c   1.000
_cell.angle_alpha   90.00
_cell.angle_beta   90.00
_cell.angle_gamma   90.00
#
_symmetry.space_group_name_H-M   'P 1'
#
loop_
_entity.id
_entity.type
_entity.pdbx_description
1 polymer ?
#
loop_
_entity_poly.entity_id
_entity_poly.type
_entity_poly.pdbx_seq_one_letter_code
_entity_poly.pdbx_strand_id
1 'polypeptide(L)' 'MNKKINYPEKAVVLFKNGFSCSQAVLSTFGEKFNIDRNIALKLSDSFGGGM' A
#
# COMPACT_ATOMS: atom_id res chain seq x y z
N MET A 1 15.18 14.90 -11.54
CA MET A 1 14.19 15.13 -10.46
C MET A 1 14.19 13.91 -9.53
N ASN A 2 15.00 13.92 -8.46
CA ASN A 2 15.03 12.83 -7.49
C ASN A 2 13.87 12.99 -6.51
N LYS A 3 12.68 12.53 -6.89
CA LYS A 3 11.53 12.52 -5.98
C LYS A 3 11.75 11.40 -4.97
N LYS A 4 12.26 11.73 -3.77
CA LYS A 4 12.26 10.80 -2.63
C LYS A 4 10.82 10.29 -2.47
N ILE A 5 10.63 8.98 -2.52
CA ILE A 5 9.32 8.37 -2.30
C ILE A 5 8.95 8.63 -0.85
N ASN A 6 7.90 9.41 -0.62
CA ASN A 6 7.29 9.57 0.69
C ASN A 6 6.22 8.47 0.84
N TYR A 7 6.56 7.40 1.57
CA TYR A 7 5.67 6.25 1.77
C TYR A 7 4.33 6.65 2.42
N PRO A 8 4.28 7.45 3.51
CA PRO A 8 3.03 8.00 4.03
C PRO A 8 2.15 8.67 2.96
N GLU A 9 2.71 9.56 2.14
CA GLU A 9 1.93 10.25 1.10
C GLU A 9 1.41 9.27 0.04
N LYS A 10 2.23 8.28 -0.36
CA LYS A 10 1.82 7.23 -1.30
C LYS A 10 0.66 6.39 -0.74
N ALA A 11 0.73 6.00 0.54
CA ALA A 11 -0.35 5.27 1.19
C ALA A 11 -1.64 6.11 1.25
N VAL A 12 -1.55 7.41 1.57
CA VAL A 12 -2.71 8.32 1.57
C VAL A 12 -3.33 8.43 0.18
N VAL A 13 -2.53 8.55 -0.88
CA VAL A 13 -3.04 8.58 -2.26
C VAL A 13 -3.77 7.30 -2.61
N LEU A 14 -3.24 6.13 -2.23
CA LEU A 14 -3.90 4.85 -2.48
C LEU A 14 -5.21 4.72 -1.71
N PHE A 15 -5.24 5.10 -0.43
CA PHE A 15 -6.47 5.11 0.34
C PHE A 15 -7.54 6.01 -0.30
N LYS A 16 -7.15 7.21 -0.74
CA LYS A 16 -8.05 8.14 -1.47
C LYS A 16 -8.54 7.60 -2.81
N ASN A 17 -7.80 6.67 -3.42
CA ASN A 17 -8.17 6.01 -4.67
C ASN A 17 -9.05 4.76 -4.46
N GLY A 18 -9.55 4.51 -3.24
CA GLY A 18 -10.52 3.44 -2.96
C GLY A 18 -9.91 2.11 -2.48
N PHE A 19 -8.59 2.06 -2.25
CA PHE A 19 -7.97 0.91 -1.59
C PHE A 19 -8.28 0.92 -0.09
N SER A 20 -8.44 -0.26 0.51
CA SER A 20 -8.59 -0.39 1.96
C SER A 20 -7.36 0.12 2.72
N CYS A 21 -7.47 0.33 4.03
CA CYS A 21 -6.34 0.75 4.87
C CYS A 21 -5.16 -0.24 4.78
N SER A 22 -5.43 -1.54 4.83
CA SER A 22 -4.43 -2.59 4.70
C SER A 22 -3.81 -2.62 3.30
N GLN A 23 -4.61 -2.45 2.25
CA GLN A 23 -4.13 -2.38 0.86
C GLN A 23 -3.25 -1.17 0.62
N ALA A 24 -3.65 0.00 1.11
CA ALA A 24 -2.90 1.23 0.99
C ALA A 24 -1.52 1.14 1.67
N VAL A 25 -1.44 0.53 2.85
CA VAL A 25 -0.19 0.36 3.59
C VAL A 25 0.67 -0.75 2.97
N LEU A 26 0.15 -1.95 2.80
CA LEU A 26 0.95 -3.10 2.35
C LEU A 26 1.46 -2.93 0.92
N SER A 27 0.65 -2.39 0.00
CA SER A 27 1.11 -2.13 -1.38
C SER A 27 2.06 -0.94 -1.51
N THR A 28 2.17 -0.11 -0.46
CA THR A 28 3.13 1.00 -0.40
C THR A 28 4.47 0.56 0.18
N PHE A 29 4.46 -0.17 1.28
CA PHE A 29 5.68 -0.63 1.96
C PHE A 29 6.21 -1.96 1.42
N GLY A 30 5.36 -2.78 0.79
CA GLY A 30 5.71 -4.09 0.23
C GLY A 30 6.79 -4.02 -0.84
N GLU A 31 6.84 -2.92 -1.61
CA GLU A 31 7.91 -2.68 -2.60
C GLU A 31 9.31 -2.72 -1.97
N LYS A 32 9.46 -2.25 -0.72
CA LYS A 32 10.74 -2.31 0.02
C LYS A 32 11.20 -3.74 0.31
N PHE A 33 10.26 -4.68 0.33
CA PHE A 33 10.50 -6.09 0.61
C PHE A 33 10.45 -6.95 -0.65
N ASN A 34 10.53 -6.33 -1.85
CA ASN A 34 10.37 -7.00 -3.15
C ASN A 34 9.05 -7.77 -3.29
N ILE A 35 7.99 -7.33 -2.59
CA ILE A 35 6.65 -7.86 -2.78
C ILE A 35 6.04 -7.14 -3.97
N ASP A 36 5.67 -7.91 -5.00
CA ASP A 36 4.94 -7.38 -6.15
C ASP A 36 3.66 -6.67 -5.69
N ARG A 37 3.36 -5.53 -6.32
CA ARG A 37 2.21 -4.71 -5.95
C ARG A 37 0.89 -5.46 -6.01
N ASN A 38 0.67 -6.31 -7.02
CA ASN A 38 -0.57 -7.07 -7.14
C ASN A 38 -0.66 -8.16 -6.07
N ILE A 39 0.47 -8.79 -5.74
CA ILE A 39 0.56 -9.73 -4.62
C ILE A 39 0.24 -9.01 -3.31
N ALA A 40 0.85 -7.85 -3.07
CA ALA A 40 0.59 -7.04 -1.88
C ALA A 40 -0.90 -6.70 -1.73
N LEU A 41 -1.55 -6.24 -2.81
CA LEU A 41 -2.97 -5.93 -2.81
C LEU A 41 -3.85 -7.14 -2.45
N LYS A 42 -3.59 -8.30 -3.07
CA LYS A 42 -4.33 -9.54 -2.80
C LYS A 42 -4.12 -10.03 -1.37
N LEU A 43 -2.88 -9.98 -0.87
CA LEU A 43 -2.56 -10.37 0.51
C LEU A 43 -3.29 -9.48 1.51
N SER A 44 -3.32 -8.17 1.28
CA SER A 44 -3.96 -7.21 2.17
C SER A 44 -5.49 -7.19 2.14
N ASP A 45 -6.12 -7.83 1.16
CA ASP A 45 -7.56 -7.72 0.91
C ASP A 45 -8.40 -8.14 2.13
N SER A 46 -7.98 -9.20 2.82
CA SER A 46 -8.65 -9.68 4.03
C SER A 46 -8.33 -8.86 5.29
N PHE A 47 -7.27 -8.06 5.32
CA PHE A 47 -6.82 -7.34 6.53
C PHE A 47 -7.52 -5.99 6.76
N GLY A 48 -8.67 -5.74 6.12
CA GLY A 48 -9.47 -4.52 6.36
C GLY A 48 -10.34 -4.65 7.61
N GLY A 49 -10.58 -3.53 8.32
CA GLY A 49 -11.61 -3.46 9.37
C GLY A 49 -11.20 -3.90 10.79
N GLY A 50 -9.92 -4.14 11.06
CA GLY A 50 -9.41 -4.33 12.43
C GLY A 50 -8.90 -5.74 12.78
N MET A 51 -8.39 -6.50 11.80
CA MET A 51 -7.46 -7.61 12.09
C MET A 51 -6.04 -7.10 12.29
#